data_AF-A0A1G7RFH1-F1
#
_entry.id   AF-A0A1G7RFH1-F1
#
_cell.length_a   1.000
_cell.length_b   1.000
_cell.length_c   1.000
_cell.angle_alpha   90.00
_cell.angle_beta   90.00
_cell.angle_gamma   90.00
#
_symmetry.space_group_name_H-M   'P 1'
#
loop_
_entity.id
_entity.type
_entity.pdbx_description
1 polymer ?
#
loop_
_entity_poly.entity_id
_entity_poly.type
_entity_poly.pdbx_seq_one_letter_code
_entity_poly.pdbx_strand_id
1 'polypeptide(L)'
;MADWYSKSLGHGAPVYHRLRILDELRLLLCPMAESPYRLMIDAATAETFVFFSSEHAEIALAFGARACASPDENAEHLVDLQYRPVIITDSTRELLQPTPLTAS
;
A
#
# COMPACT_ATOMS: atom_id res chain seq x y z
N MET A 1 4.69 -21.68 -6.42
CA MET A 1 4.28 -20.30 -6.74
C MET A 1 4.54 -19.46 -5.50
N ALA A 2 4.93 -18.19 -5.62
CA ALA A 2 5.04 -17.36 -4.44
C ALA A 2 3.64 -16.88 -4.03
N ASP A 3 3.25 -17.18 -2.79
CA ASP A 3 1.91 -16.81 -2.30
C ASP A 3 1.84 -15.35 -1.88
N TRP A 4 3.00 -14.73 -1.64
CA TRP A 4 3.14 -13.36 -1.18
C TRP A 4 4.29 -12.63 -1.89
N TYR A 5 4.17 -11.31 -1.93
CA TYR A 5 5.21 -10.39 -2.38
C TYR A 5 5.44 -9.32 -1.32
N SER A 6 6.67 -8.89 -1.14
CA SER A 6 7.00 -7.80 -0.21
C SER A 6 8.02 -6.81 -0.76
N LYS A 7 7.98 -5.60 -0.20
CA LYS A 7 8.98 -4.57 -0.44
C LYS A 7 9.20 -3.75 0.83
N SER A 8 10.46 -3.45 1.14
CA SER A 8 10.79 -2.45 2.15
C SER A 8 10.41 -1.04 1.66
N LEU A 9 9.73 -0.29 2.53
CA LEU A 9 9.48 1.14 2.42
C LEU A 9 10.52 1.96 3.21
N GLY A 10 11.43 1.31 3.93
CA GLY A 10 12.43 1.93 4.77
C GLY A 10 11.88 2.47 6.09
N HIS A 11 12.47 3.57 6.57
CA HIS A 11 12.21 4.14 7.89
C HIS A 11 11.74 5.59 7.79
N GLY A 12 10.90 6.01 8.74
CA GLY A 12 10.55 7.42 8.96
C GLY A 12 9.87 8.11 7.77
N ALA A 13 10.16 9.39 7.57
CA ALA A 13 9.45 10.23 6.59
C ALA A 13 9.46 9.72 5.13
N PRO A 14 10.55 9.12 4.61
CA PRO A 14 10.55 8.51 3.27
C PRO A 14 9.47 7.47 3.01
N VAL A 15 8.93 6.82 4.06
CA VAL A 15 7.83 5.85 3.94
C VAL A 15 6.61 6.51 3.31
N TYR A 16 6.24 7.72 3.72
CA TYR A 16 5.06 8.43 3.18
C TYR A 16 5.17 8.74 1.69
N HIS A 17 6.37 9.07 1.21
CA HIS A 17 6.59 9.31 -0.21
C HIS A 17 6.40 8.03 -1.03
N ARG A 18 6.91 6.90 -0.54
CA ARG A 18 6.73 5.59 -1.20
C ARG A 18 5.29 5.10 -1.12
N LEU A 19 4.60 5.37 -0.02
CA LEU A 19 3.16 5.09 0.12
C LEU A 19 2.33 5.89 -0.86
N ARG A 20 2.67 7.17 -1.10
CA ARG A 20 2.01 7.97 -2.13
C ARG A 20 2.16 7.36 -3.52
N ILE A 21 3.37 6.94 -3.90
CA ILE A 21 3.61 6.27 -5.20
C ILE A 21 2.80 4.97 -5.28
N LEU A 22 2.74 4.20 -4.19
CA LEU A 22 1.95 2.98 -4.13
C LEU A 22 0.45 3.26 -4.28
N ASP A 23 -0.08 4.31 -3.65
CA ASP A 23 -1.48 4.69 -3.78
C ASP A 23 -1.81 5.16 -5.21
N GLU A 24 -0.92 5.93 -5.85
CA GLU A 24 -1.07 6.32 -7.25
C GLU A 24 -1.11 5.08 -8.18
N LEU A 25 -0.25 4.09 -7.96
CA LEU A 25 -0.28 2.81 -8.69
C LEU A 25 -1.56 2.02 -8.43
N ARG A 26 -2.00 1.96 -7.17
CA ARG A 26 -3.24 1.29 -6.76
C ARG A 26 -4.44 1.86 -7.50
N LEU A 27 -4.54 3.19 -7.60
CA LEU A 27 -5.63 3.86 -8.31
C LEU A 27 -5.66 3.53 -9.80
N LEU A 28 -4.51 3.27 -10.41
CA LEU A 28 -4.41 2.90 -11.83
C LEU A 28 -4.73 1.43 -12.07
N LEU A 29 -4.25 0.53 -11.21
CA LEU A 29 -4.27 -0.92 -11.46
C LEU A 29 -5.43 -1.64 -10.76
N CYS A 30 -5.83 -1.19 -9.56
CA CYS A 30 -6.86 -1.85 -8.76
C CYS A 30 -7.66 -0.83 -7.92
N PRO A 31 -8.38 0.12 -8.55
CA PRO A 31 -9.05 1.21 -7.85
C PRO A 31 -10.12 0.77 -6.85
N MET A 32 -10.73 -0.40 -7.10
CA MET A 32 -11.83 -0.96 -6.30
C MET A 32 -11.38 -1.99 -5.27
N ALA A 33 -10.08 -2.29 -5.18
CA ALA A 33 -9.59 -3.23 -4.17
C ALA A 33 -9.61 -2.58 -2.77
N GLU A 34 -10.32 -3.20 -1.83
CA GLU A 34 -10.46 -2.68 -0.46
C GLU A 34 -9.17 -2.80 0.36
N SER A 35 -8.40 -3.87 0.14
CA SER A 35 -7.15 -4.13 0.86
C SER A 35 -6.08 -4.75 -0.05
N PRO A 36 -5.58 -4.01 -1.07
CA PRO A 36 -4.64 -4.54 -2.05
C PRO A 36 -3.26 -4.87 -1.47
N TYR A 37 -2.96 -4.34 -0.29
CA TYR A 37 -1.73 -4.60 0.44
C TYR A 37 -1.91 -4.40 1.94
N ARG A 38 -1.00 -4.98 2.72
CA ARG A 38 -0.86 -4.77 4.17
C ARG A 38 0.42 -3.99 4.44
N LEU A 39 0.36 -3.00 5.32
CA LEU A 39 1.54 -2.32 5.83
C LEU A 39 1.92 -2.88 7.18
N MET A 40 3.16 -3.29 7.31
CA MET A 40 3.68 -3.84 8.55
C MET A 40 4.95 -3.11 8.94
N ILE A 41 5.18 -2.97 10.23
CA ILE A 41 6.43 -2.45 10.77
C ILE A 41 7.14 -3.56 11.54
N ASP A 42 8.43 -3.73 11.30
CA ASP A 42 9.28 -4.54 12.16
C ASP A 42 9.52 -3.77 13.46
N ALA A 43 9.06 -4.33 14.59
CA ALA A 43 9.16 -3.71 15.91
C ALA A 43 10.60 -3.59 16.42
N ALA A 44 11.53 -4.42 15.93
CA ALA A 44 12.93 -4.39 16.32
C ALA A 44 13.72 -3.32 15.56
N THR A 45 13.45 -3.17 14.26
CA THR A 45 14.21 -2.27 13.37
C THR A 45 13.49 -0.94 13.08
N ALA A 46 12.19 -0.87 13.34
CA ALA A 46 11.29 0.19 12.87
C ALA A 46 11.23 0.30 11.33
N GLU A 47 11.67 -0.74 10.60
CA GLU A 47 11.55 -0.80 9.16
C GLU A 47 10.12 -1.11 8.76
N THR A 48 9.58 -0.32 7.83
CA THR A 48 8.22 -0.53 7.30
C THR A 48 8.28 -1.34 6.03
N PHE A 49 7.41 -2.34 5.93
CA PHE A 49 7.24 -3.20 4.78
C PHE A 49 5.81 -3.11 4.25
N VAL A 50 5.68 -3.31 2.95
CA VAL A 50 4.39 -3.59 2.32
C VAL A 50 4.36 -5.04 1.86
N PHE A 51 3.25 -5.72 2.12
CA PHE A 51 2.98 -7.09 1.71
C PHE A 51 1.75 -7.16 0.80
N PHE A 52 1.84 -7.98 -0.24
CA PHE A 52 0.77 -8.21 -1.22
C PHE A 52 0.48 -9.71 -1.30
N SER A 53 -0.80 -10.09 -1.30
CA SER A 53 -1.20 -11.44 -1.64
C SER A 53 -0.98 -11.70 -3.13
N SER A 54 -0.97 -12.98 -3.53
CA SER A 54 -0.87 -13.39 -4.93
C SER A 54 -2.00 -12.83 -5.81
N GLU A 55 -3.18 -12.56 -5.25
CA GLU A 55 -4.31 -11.89 -5.93
C GLU A 55 -3.96 -10.47 -6.41
N HIS A 56 -2.97 -9.83 -5.79
CA HIS A 56 -2.50 -8.48 -6.09
C HIS A 56 -1.06 -8.48 -6.63
N ALA A 57 -0.64 -9.58 -7.27
CA ALA A 57 0.70 -9.70 -7.85
C ALA A 57 1.01 -8.60 -8.89
N GLU A 58 0.02 -8.13 -9.64
CA GLU A 58 0.20 -7.09 -10.67
C GLU A 58 0.70 -5.77 -10.06
N ILE A 59 0.03 -5.24 -9.04
CA ILE A 59 0.47 -4.03 -8.34
C ILE A 59 1.79 -4.27 -7.60
N ALA A 60 1.98 -5.46 -7.01
CA ALA A 60 3.20 -5.81 -6.31
C ALA A 60 4.42 -5.72 -7.23
N LEU A 61 4.34 -6.35 -8.41
CA LEU A 61 5.41 -6.36 -9.42
C LEU A 61 5.62 -4.96 -10.01
N ALA A 62 4.55 -4.22 -10.31
CA ALA A 62 4.64 -2.83 -10.78
C ALA A 62 5.32 -1.92 -9.75
N PHE A 63 5.08 -2.15 -8.46
CA PHE A 63 5.74 -1.45 -7.37
C PHE A 63 7.16 -1.97 -7.09
N GLY A 64 7.62 -3.03 -7.76
CA GLY A 64 8.95 -3.62 -7.59
C GLY A 64 9.11 -4.45 -6.31
N ALA A 65 8.02 -5.02 -5.80
CA ALA A 65 8.05 -6.03 -4.76
C ALA A 65 8.61 -7.36 -5.29
N ARG A 66 9.10 -8.20 -4.38
CA ARG A 66 9.67 -9.52 -4.69
C ARG A 66 8.90 -10.60 -3.97
N ALA A 67 8.90 -11.80 -4.54
CA ALA A 67 8.35 -12.99 -3.90
C ALA A 67 8.93 -13.16 -2.48
N CYS A 68 8.06 -13.43 -1.51
CA CYS A 68 8.42 -13.62 -0.11
C CYS A 68 7.55 -14.68 0.56
N ALA A 69 7.94 -15.02 1.79
CA ALA A 69 7.14 -15.82 2.71
C ALA A 69 5.90 -15.04 3.19
N SER A 70 4.92 -15.73 3.77
CA SER A 70 3.75 -15.05 4.34
C SER A 70 4.18 -14.16 5.50
N PRO A 71 3.63 -12.94 5.65
CA PRO A 71 3.93 -12.09 6.80
C PRO A 71 3.63 -12.77 8.14
N ASP A 72 2.63 -13.66 8.18
CA ASP A 72 2.21 -14.38 9.38
C ASP A 72 3.24 -15.43 9.85
N GLU A 73 4.18 -15.81 8.98
CA GLU A 73 5.29 -16.73 9.32
C GLU A 73 6.39 -16.03 10.13
N ASN A 74 6.37 -14.69 10.23
CA ASN A 74 7.31 -13.87 11.04
C ASN A 74 6.56 -12.95 12.04
N ALA A 75 5.48 -13.46 12.63
CA ALA A 75 4.55 -12.66 13.45
C ALA A 75 5.17 -12.07 14.74
N GLU A 76 6.30 -12.59 15.23
CA GLU A 76 6.92 -12.11 16.48
C GLU A 76 7.50 -10.68 16.37
N HIS A 77 7.81 -10.23 15.15
CA HIS A 77 8.43 -8.92 14.92
C HIS A 77 7.59 -7.99 14.05
N LEU A 78 6.68 -8.52 13.23
CA LEU A 78 5.89 -7.72 12.30
C LEU A 78 4.56 -7.30 12.93
N VAL A 79 4.36 -5.98 13.06
CA VAL A 79 3.12 -5.38 13.54
C VAL A 79 2.34 -4.81 12.37
N ASP A 80 1.08 -5.25 12.15
CA ASP A 80 0.19 -4.63 11.16
C ASP A 80 -0.18 -3.21 11.61
N LEU A 81 0.14 -2.23 10.77
CA LEU A 81 -0.19 -0.82 11.02
C LEU A 81 -1.68 -0.52 10.82
N GLN A 82 -2.47 -1.51 10.38
CA GLN A 82 -3.90 -1.42 10.07
C GLN A 82 -4.23 -0.30 9.08
N TYR A 83 -3.24 0.13 8.30
CA TYR A 83 -3.44 1.10 7.24
C TYR A 83 -4.33 0.48 6.17
N ARG A 84 -5.39 1.19 5.80
CA ARG A 84 -6.29 0.83 4.71
C ARG A 84 -6.37 2.02 3.75
N PRO A 85 -6.03 1.85 2.46
CA PRO A 85 -6.17 2.93 1.48
C PRO A 85 -7.63 3.38 1.40
N VAL A 86 -7.84 4.67 1.14
CA VAL A 86 -9.19 5.18 0.93
C VAL A 86 -9.72 4.64 -0.40
N ILE A 87 -10.86 3.95 -0.35
CA ILE A 87 -11.57 3.48 -1.53
C ILE A 87 -12.18 4.69 -2.22
N ILE A 88 -11.80 4.95 -3.47
CA ILE A 88 -12.43 6.01 -4.26
C ILE A 88 -13.70 5.44 -4.89
N THR A 89 -14.82 5.70 -4.23
CA THR A 89 -16.17 5.57 -4.78
C THR A 89 -16.52 6.81 -5.62
N ASP A 90 -17.56 6.71 -6.47
CA ASP A 90 -18.08 7.86 -7.22
C ASP A 90 -18.41 9.04 -6.29
N SER A 91 -18.95 8.77 -5.09
CA SER A 91 -19.25 9.80 -4.08
C SER A 91 -18.00 10.48 -3.51
N THR A 92 -16.92 9.73 -3.25
CA THR A 92 -15.65 10.33 -2.82
C THR A 92 -14.91 11.04 -3.96
N ARG A 93 -15.16 10.64 -5.21
CA ARG A 93 -14.57 11.28 -6.39
C ARG A 93 -15.07 12.71 -6.55
N GLU A 94 -16.36 12.95 -6.29
CA GLU A 94 -16.96 14.29 -6.28
C GLU A 94 -16.37 15.18 -5.18
N LEU A 95 -16.11 14.62 -3.99
CA LEU A 95 -15.51 15.35 -2.86
C LEU A 95 -14.04 15.74 -3.08
N LEU A 96 -13.32 14.98 -3.90
CA LEU A 96 -11.92 15.24 -4.25
C LEU A 96 -11.76 16.19 -5.45
N GLN A 97 -12.86 16.61 -6.07
CA GLN A 97 -12.77 17.60 -7.15
C GLN A 97 -12.30 18.94 -6.57
N PRO A 98 -11.26 19.56 -7.15
CA PRO A 98 -10.86 20.89 -6.73
C PRO A 98 -12.04 21.84 -6.90
N THR A 99 -12.37 22.58 -5.84
CA THR A 99 -13.38 23.64 -5.94
C THR A 99 -12.93 24.59 -7.05
N PRO A 100 -13.74 24.82 -8.10
CA PRO A 100 -13.34 25.74 -9.15
C PRO A 100 -13.05 27.09 -8.51
N LEU A 101 -11.83 27.58 -8.68
CA LEU A 101 -11.47 28.94 -8.29
C LEU A 101 -12.27 29.89 -9.17
N THR A 102 -13.39 30.39 -8.66
CA THR A 102 -14.13 31.47 -9.31
C THR A 102 -13.22 32.69 -9.28
N ALA A 103 -12.61 33.02 -10.42
CA ALA A 103 -11.94 34.30 -10.59
C ALA A 103 -13.00 35.41 -10.43
N SER A 104 -12.83 36.25 -9.42
CA SER A 104 -13.59 37.49 -9.25
C SER A 104 -13.13 38.55 -10.26
#